data_AF-A0A3A4QJQ8-F1
#
_entry.id   AF-A0A3A4QJQ8-F1
#
_cell.length_a   1.000
_cell.length_b   1.000
_cell.length_c   1.000
_cell.angle_alpha   90.00
_cell.angle_beta   90.00
_cell.angle_gamma   90.00
#
_symmetry.space_group_name_H-M   'P 1'
#
loop_
_entity.id
_entity.type
_entity.pdbx_description
1 polymer ?
#
loop_
_entity_poly.entity_id
_entity_poly.type
_entity_poly.pdbx_seq_one_letter_code
_entity_poly.pdbx_strand_id
1 'polypeptide(L)'
;MRNRSIICSFICVAALLLMWAGPVGAVEVELVTRNTITLAETPMDTAASITGNYIYVLTKTRNILVYGADGDFKGKIGVDSAIDGIMAGPRDDILFLTSTEQKTVRITAVNFIKDINISHSPVKGSPDAPVTITVFSDFQCTGCARAAEALDQVQADYSEDVKIVFKHYPLRGHRYAVKAAIAAMAAHEQDMFWLYHDILFDEGLNLTEKRLTEIAELLNLDMEKFEHDYHAPETVDRIRKDIAEAVALGVDGTPTIFVNGSLLRDWTPDGIEKAILYAMGKMEKQAAQARSAGISPEGR
;
A
#
# COMPACT_ATOMS: atom_id res chain seq x y z
N MET A 1 3.97 -97.59 -20.42
CA MET A 1 5.15 -96.89 -19.86
C MET A 1 4.73 -95.49 -19.44
N ARG A 2 4.47 -95.29 -18.14
CA ARG A 2 4.04 -94.02 -17.58
C ARG A 2 4.64 -94.00 -16.17
N ASN A 3 5.63 -93.16 -15.93
CA ASN A 3 6.17 -92.99 -14.59
C ASN A 3 6.30 -91.51 -14.27
N ARG A 4 5.64 -91.13 -13.18
CA ARG A 4 5.71 -89.82 -12.54
C ARG A 4 6.67 -89.94 -11.35
N SER A 5 7.32 -88.80 -11.05
CA SER A 5 7.51 -88.26 -9.70
C SER A 5 8.83 -88.45 -8.92
N ILE A 6 9.46 -87.27 -8.68
CA ILE A 6 10.02 -86.71 -7.42
C ILE A 6 11.45 -87.15 -7.00
N ILE A 7 12.37 -86.18 -6.84
CA ILE A 7 13.01 -85.68 -5.57
C ILE A 7 14.30 -84.84 -5.86
N CYS A 8 14.36 -83.69 -5.16
CA CYS A 8 15.45 -82.77 -4.71
C CYS A 8 16.94 -83.09 -5.02
N SER A 9 17.88 -82.14 -5.20
CA SER A 9 18.32 -81.10 -4.22
C SER A 9 19.40 -80.14 -4.79
N PHE A 10 19.31 -78.85 -4.41
CA PHE A 10 20.33 -77.81 -4.11
C PHE A 10 21.55 -77.53 -5.03
N ILE A 11 21.74 -76.25 -5.40
CA ILE A 11 22.86 -75.38 -4.93
C ILE A 11 22.58 -73.90 -5.29
N CYS A 12 22.84 -73.04 -4.31
CA CYS A 12 22.77 -71.58 -4.26
C CYS A 12 23.64 -70.84 -5.28
N VAL A 13 23.16 -69.70 -5.81
CA VAL A 13 23.86 -68.39 -5.70
C VAL A 13 22.79 -67.29 -5.59
N ALA A 14 22.67 -66.71 -4.39
CA ALA A 14 21.91 -65.51 -4.13
C ALA A 14 22.74 -64.30 -4.59
N ALA A 15 22.27 -63.57 -5.62
CA ALA A 15 22.77 -62.24 -5.93
C ALA A 15 21.89 -61.21 -5.21
N LEU A 16 22.45 -60.62 -4.16
CA LEU A 16 21.88 -59.53 -3.37
C LEU A 16 21.45 -58.37 -4.28
N LEU A 17 20.14 -58.18 -4.45
CA LEU A 17 19.55 -56.88 -4.69
C LEU A 17 19.36 -56.21 -3.32
N LEU A 18 20.43 -55.60 -2.81
CA LEU A 18 20.33 -54.61 -1.75
C LEU A 18 19.60 -53.40 -2.34
N MET A 19 18.27 -53.41 -2.24
CA MET A 19 17.48 -52.19 -2.36
C MET A 19 17.97 -51.26 -1.24
N TRP A 20 18.81 -50.30 -1.61
CA TRP A 20 19.26 -49.24 -0.73
C TRP A 20 18.07 -48.31 -0.49
N ALA A 21 17.15 -48.74 0.38
CA ALA A 21 16.23 -47.84 1.04
C ALA A 21 17.10 -46.98 1.98
N GLY A 22 17.60 -45.87 1.46
CA GLY A 22 18.24 -44.85 2.29
C GLY A 22 17.30 -44.54 3.46
N PRO A 23 17.84 -44.30 4.68
CA PRO A 23 17.00 -44.03 5.83
C PRO A 23 16.08 -42.86 5.49
N VAL A 24 14.78 -43.10 5.56
CA VAL A 24 13.78 -42.02 5.61
C VAL A 24 14.16 -41.23 6.85
N GLY A 25 14.81 -40.08 6.67
CA GLY A 25 15.24 -39.23 7.77
C GLY A 25 14.02 -38.90 8.61
N ALA A 26 13.99 -39.37 9.85
CA ALA A 26 12.93 -39.01 10.78
C ALA A 26 12.97 -37.50 10.98
N VAL A 27 11.88 -36.81 10.63
CA VAL A 27 11.73 -35.38 10.89
C VAL A 27 11.27 -35.23 12.33
N GLU A 28 12.11 -34.64 13.17
CA GLU A 28 11.72 -34.20 14.50
C GLU A 28 11.03 -32.84 14.39
N VAL A 29 9.84 -32.71 14.98
CA VAL A 29 9.07 -31.47 15.00
C VAL A 29 9.15 -30.90 16.41
N GLU A 30 9.73 -29.71 16.54
CA GLU A 30 9.81 -28.97 17.79
C GLU A 30 8.86 -27.77 17.76
N LEU A 31 8.09 -27.59 18.84
CA LEU A 31 7.24 -26.41 19.01
C LEU A 31 8.02 -25.34 19.77
N VAL A 32 8.33 -24.24 19.09
CA VAL A 32 8.98 -23.07 19.70
C VAL A 32 8.00 -21.90 19.71
N THR A 33 7.69 -21.40 20.90
CA THR A 33 6.89 -20.17 21.05
C THR A 33 7.77 -18.97 20.77
N ARG A 34 7.48 -18.23 19.69
CA ARG A 34 8.22 -17.00 19.36
C ARG A 34 7.72 -15.78 20.13
N ASN A 35 6.40 -15.65 20.28
CA ASN A 35 5.78 -14.54 20.98
C ASN A 35 4.40 -14.95 21.53
N THR A 36 3.94 -14.25 22.57
CA THR A 36 2.61 -14.40 23.16
C THR A 36 1.95 -13.03 23.28
N ILE A 37 0.85 -12.82 22.55
CA ILE A 37 0.07 -11.58 22.61
C ILE A 37 -0.97 -11.72 23.73
N THR A 38 -0.95 -10.81 24.70
CA THR A 38 -2.00 -10.72 25.73
C THR A 38 -3.13 -9.84 25.22
N LEU A 39 -4.33 -10.40 25.11
CA LEU A 39 -5.50 -9.71 24.55
C LEU A 39 -6.28 -8.99 25.64
N ALA A 40 -6.76 -7.78 25.33
CA ALA A 40 -7.64 -7.01 26.23
C ALA A 40 -9.07 -7.58 26.31
N GLU A 41 -9.44 -8.43 25.34
CA GLU A 41 -10.77 -9.00 25.20
C GLU A 41 -10.68 -10.50 24.93
N THR A 42 -11.73 -11.25 25.30
CA THR A 42 -11.77 -12.69 25.05
C THR A 42 -11.82 -12.98 23.55
N PRO A 43 -10.85 -13.72 22.97
CA PRO A 43 -10.90 -14.11 21.57
C PRO A 43 -12.05 -15.08 21.33
N MET A 44 -12.66 -14.96 20.16
CA MET A 44 -13.68 -15.86 19.64
C MET A 44 -13.15 -16.64 18.43
N ASP A 45 -12.44 -15.95 17.53
CA ASP A 45 -11.84 -16.55 16.34
C ASP A 45 -10.62 -15.71 15.89
N THR A 46 -9.73 -16.28 15.08
CA THR A 46 -8.50 -15.63 14.63
C THR A 46 -8.18 -15.93 13.17
N ALA A 47 -7.70 -14.93 12.45
CA ALA A 47 -7.18 -15.08 11.10
C ALA A 47 -5.80 -14.41 10.98
N ALA A 48 -4.89 -15.02 10.23
CA ALA A 48 -3.63 -14.39 9.82
C ALA A 48 -3.75 -13.94 8.38
N SER A 49 -3.25 -12.74 8.08
CA SER A 49 -3.21 -12.20 6.73
C SER A 49 -2.37 -13.10 5.81
N ILE A 50 -2.61 -13.06 4.50
CA ILE A 50 -1.98 -14.01 3.57
C ILE A 50 -0.45 -13.90 3.53
N THR A 51 0.12 -12.71 3.73
CA THR A 51 1.57 -12.51 3.84
C THR A 51 2.11 -12.73 5.25
N GLY A 52 1.22 -12.88 6.24
CA GLY A 52 1.56 -12.96 7.65
C GLY A 52 1.84 -11.61 8.33
N ASN A 53 1.68 -10.48 7.63
CA ASN A 53 1.92 -9.14 8.18
C ASN A 53 0.96 -8.77 9.32
N TYR A 54 -0.27 -9.29 9.29
CA TYR A 54 -1.29 -8.96 10.29
C TYR A 54 -1.95 -10.21 10.89
N ILE A 55 -2.30 -10.08 12.17
CA ILE A 55 -3.12 -11.02 12.90
C ILE A 55 -4.43 -10.31 13.26
N TYR A 56 -5.55 -10.92 12.89
CA TYR A 56 -6.88 -10.43 13.16
C TYR A 56 -7.54 -11.32 14.20
N VAL A 57 -8.01 -10.72 15.29
CA VAL A 57 -8.65 -11.44 16.39
C VAL A 57 -10.08 -10.93 16.52
N LEU A 58 -11.05 -11.76 16.13
CA LEU A 58 -12.45 -11.50 16.39
C LEU A 58 -12.76 -11.85 17.85
N THR A 59 -13.34 -10.93 18.60
CA THR A 59 -13.57 -11.06 20.05
C THR A 59 -15.03 -11.35 20.37
N LYS A 60 -15.28 -11.86 21.59
CA LYS A 60 -16.65 -12.06 22.09
C LYS A 60 -17.44 -10.77 22.25
N THR A 61 -16.78 -9.61 22.31
CA THR A 61 -17.44 -8.29 22.34
C THR A 61 -17.65 -7.69 20.95
N ARG A 62 -17.48 -8.52 19.88
CA ARG A 62 -17.76 -8.17 18.48
C ARG A 62 -16.85 -7.07 17.96
N ASN A 63 -15.58 -7.19 18.32
CA ASN A 63 -14.51 -6.37 17.78
C ASN A 63 -13.51 -7.24 17.04
N ILE A 64 -12.89 -6.69 16.01
CA ILE A 64 -11.68 -7.23 15.40
C ILE A 64 -10.51 -6.42 15.95
N LEU A 65 -9.67 -7.07 16.75
CA LEU A 65 -8.38 -6.51 17.15
C LEU A 65 -7.37 -6.84 16.07
N VAL A 66 -6.60 -5.84 15.64
CA VAL A 66 -5.60 -5.98 14.59
C VAL A 66 -4.23 -5.85 15.22
N TYR A 67 -3.36 -6.82 14.96
CA TYR A 67 -1.99 -6.84 15.42
C TYR A 67 -1.03 -7.00 14.25
N GLY A 68 0.20 -6.48 14.36
CA GLY A 68 1.28 -6.83 13.46
C GLY A 68 1.81 -8.24 13.72
N ALA A 69 2.62 -8.75 12.80
CA ALA A 69 3.29 -10.04 12.91
C ALA A 69 4.20 -10.18 14.15
N ASP A 70 4.73 -9.06 14.63
CA ASP A 70 5.51 -8.92 15.86
C ASP A 70 4.65 -8.82 17.12
N GLY A 71 3.33 -8.78 16.99
CA GLY A 71 2.35 -8.71 18.06
C GLY A 71 2.02 -7.30 18.53
N ASP A 72 2.45 -6.26 17.81
CA ASP A 72 2.13 -4.89 18.15
C ASP A 72 0.65 -4.55 17.83
N PHE A 73 0.00 -3.76 18.69
CA PHE A 73 -1.41 -3.45 18.50
C PHE A 73 -1.59 -2.34 17.45
N LYS A 74 -2.32 -2.63 16.37
CA LYS A 74 -2.57 -1.70 15.26
C LYS A 74 -3.92 -1.01 15.34
N GLY A 75 -4.91 -1.63 15.99
CA GLY A 75 -6.22 -1.02 16.13
C GLY A 75 -7.35 -1.99 16.44
N LYS A 76 -8.55 -1.42 16.53
CA LYS A 76 -9.78 -2.10 16.89
C LYS A 76 -10.90 -1.66 15.97
N ILE A 77 -11.65 -2.62 15.43
CA ILE A 77 -12.76 -2.40 14.50
C ILE A 77 -14.02 -3.06 15.08
N GLY A 78 -15.08 -2.30 15.29
CA GLY A 78 -16.37 -2.86 15.67
C GLY A 78 -17.04 -3.56 14.50
N VAL A 79 -17.63 -4.73 14.73
CA VAL A 79 -18.42 -5.46 13.74
C VAL A 79 -19.85 -5.68 14.22
N ASP A 80 -20.74 -6.01 13.28
CA ASP A 80 -22.12 -6.34 13.60
C ASP A 80 -22.20 -7.50 14.60
N SER A 81 -23.16 -7.46 15.51
CA SER A 81 -23.33 -8.46 16.56
C SER A 81 -23.58 -9.88 16.05
N ALA A 82 -24.04 -10.02 14.81
CA ALA A 82 -24.28 -11.30 14.16
C ALA A 82 -23.02 -11.96 13.58
N ILE A 83 -21.88 -11.25 13.52
CA ILE A 83 -20.61 -11.79 13.00
C ILE A 83 -19.96 -12.71 14.02
N ASP A 84 -19.85 -13.99 13.69
CA ASP A 84 -19.35 -15.06 14.56
C ASP A 84 -18.11 -15.80 14.03
N GLY A 85 -17.64 -15.48 12.84
CA GLY A 85 -16.38 -16.02 12.30
C GLY A 85 -15.63 -15.03 11.44
N ILE A 86 -14.32 -15.26 11.33
CA ILE A 86 -13.38 -14.44 10.56
C ILE A 86 -12.43 -15.33 9.77
N MET A 87 -12.20 -14.98 8.51
CA MET A 87 -11.19 -15.62 7.68
C MET A 87 -10.44 -14.57 6.87
N ALA A 88 -9.14 -14.78 6.66
CA ALA A 88 -8.36 -13.93 5.78
C ALA A 88 -8.75 -14.17 4.33
N GLY A 89 -8.90 -13.08 3.59
CA GLY A 89 -9.13 -13.09 2.15
C GLY A 89 -7.82 -13.26 1.37
N PRO A 90 -7.89 -13.09 0.04
CA PRO A 90 -6.73 -13.28 -0.85
C PRO A 90 -5.68 -12.15 -0.75
N ARG A 91 -5.90 -11.17 0.13
CA ARG A 91 -5.01 -10.04 0.38
C ARG A 91 -4.97 -9.72 1.86
N ASP A 92 -3.91 -9.05 2.28
CA ASP A 92 -3.73 -8.69 3.69
C ASP A 92 -4.85 -7.81 4.25
N ASP A 93 -5.43 -6.98 3.41
CA ASP A 93 -6.48 -6.01 3.74
C ASP A 93 -7.89 -6.56 3.55
N ILE A 94 -8.08 -7.82 3.16
CA ILE A 94 -9.41 -8.41 2.93
C ILE A 94 -9.72 -9.47 3.98
N LEU A 95 -10.91 -9.36 4.55
CA LEU A 95 -11.48 -10.31 5.49
C LEU A 95 -12.82 -10.86 4.96
N PHE A 96 -13.05 -12.14 5.18
CA PHE A 96 -14.37 -12.75 5.08
C PHE A 96 -14.95 -12.86 6.48
N LEU A 97 -16.04 -12.13 6.71
CA LEU A 97 -16.76 -12.13 7.98
C LEU A 97 -18.02 -12.97 7.84
N THR A 98 -18.15 -14.02 8.65
CA THR A 98 -19.29 -14.93 8.58
C THR A 98 -20.31 -14.59 9.65
N SER A 99 -21.58 -14.77 9.30
CA SER A 99 -22.67 -14.84 10.27
C SER A 99 -23.41 -16.16 10.05
N THR A 100 -23.31 -17.07 11.01
CA THR A 100 -24.01 -18.36 10.95
C THR A 100 -25.52 -18.15 11.06
N GLU A 101 -25.95 -17.24 11.93
CA GLU A 101 -27.36 -16.89 12.13
C GLU A 101 -27.99 -16.33 10.85
N GLN A 102 -27.33 -15.35 10.22
CA GLN A 102 -27.84 -14.70 9.02
C GLN A 102 -27.52 -15.47 7.73
N LYS A 103 -26.70 -16.52 7.80
CA LYS A 103 -26.22 -17.32 6.66
C LYS A 103 -25.50 -16.47 5.61
N THR A 104 -24.68 -15.52 6.06
CA THR A 104 -23.96 -14.59 5.18
C THR A 104 -22.45 -14.71 5.31
N VAL A 105 -21.74 -14.46 4.21
CA VAL A 105 -20.31 -14.16 4.21
C VAL A 105 -20.13 -12.77 3.63
N ARG A 106 -19.52 -11.87 4.39
CA ARG A 106 -19.24 -10.49 3.99
C ARG A 106 -17.76 -10.34 3.63
N ILE A 107 -17.49 -9.88 2.42
CA ILE A 107 -16.14 -9.51 1.99
C ILE A 107 -15.90 -8.07 2.43
N THR A 108 -14.96 -7.88 3.36
CA THR A 108 -14.71 -6.61 4.04
C THR A 108 -13.28 -6.19 3.84
N ALA A 109 -13.07 -4.93 3.44
CA ALA A 109 -11.75 -4.33 3.39
C ALA A 109 -11.39 -3.67 4.73
N VAL A 110 -10.15 -3.88 5.17
CA VAL A 110 -9.53 -3.22 6.32
C VAL A 110 -8.64 -2.09 5.80
N ASN A 111 -9.07 -0.85 6.02
CA ASN A 111 -8.31 0.31 5.60
C ASN A 111 -7.36 0.76 6.71
N PHE A 112 -6.06 0.61 6.47
CA PHE A 112 -5.01 1.13 7.35
C PHE A 112 -4.76 2.60 7.01
N ILE A 113 -5.24 3.50 7.87
CA ILE A 113 -5.05 4.93 7.69
C ILE A 113 -3.60 5.29 8.03
N LYS A 114 -2.88 5.79 7.03
CA LYS A 114 -1.50 6.25 7.15
C LYS A 114 -1.46 7.74 7.43
N ASP A 115 -0.63 8.14 8.38
CA ASP A 115 -0.24 9.56 8.52
C ASP A 115 0.86 9.85 7.50
N ILE A 116 0.66 10.86 6.67
CA ILE A 116 1.56 11.19 5.56
C ILE A 116 1.95 12.66 5.69
N ASN A 117 3.24 12.92 5.80
CA ASN A 117 3.79 14.27 5.88
C ASN A 117 3.77 14.94 4.51
N ILE A 118 2.87 15.91 4.38
CA ILE A 118 2.70 16.72 3.17
C ILE A 118 3.45 18.06 3.22
N SER A 119 4.21 18.31 4.29
CA SER A 119 4.92 19.58 4.48
C SER A 119 5.97 19.77 3.40
N HIS A 120 5.98 20.95 2.76
CA HIS A 120 6.87 21.28 1.64
C HIS A 120 6.73 20.39 0.40
N SER A 121 5.67 19.59 0.32
CA SER A 121 5.31 18.86 -0.88
C SER A 121 4.51 19.78 -1.83
N PRO A 122 4.65 19.60 -3.15
CA PRO A 122 3.82 20.30 -4.11
C PRO A 122 2.33 19.96 -3.94
N VAL A 123 1.47 20.99 -3.92
CA VAL A 123 0.02 20.86 -3.73
C VAL A 123 -0.72 21.48 -4.90
N LYS A 124 -1.72 20.77 -5.47
CA LYS A 124 -2.68 21.28 -6.47
C LYS A 124 -4.06 21.34 -5.83
N GLY A 125 -4.83 22.40 -6.11
CA GLY A 125 -6.16 22.62 -5.54
C GLY A 125 -6.14 23.46 -4.26
N SER A 126 -7.28 23.56 -3.60
CA SER A 126 -7.44 24.38 -2.39
C SER A 126 -6.61 23.84 -1.21
N PRO A 127 -5.75 24.63 -0.55
CA PRO A 127 -5.01 24.19 0.63
C PRO A 127 -5.91 23.70 1.78
N ASP A 128 -7.13 24.24 1.85
CA ASP A 128 -8.13 23.93 2.88
C ASP A 128 -9.08 22.79 2.48
N ALA A 129 -8.86 22.17 1.32
CA ALA A 129 -9.66 21.06 0.85
C ALA A 129 -9.74 19.93 1.90
N PRO A 130 -10.96 19.44 2.22
CA PRO A 130 -11.18 18.40 3.22
C PRO A 130 -10.62 17.04 2.81
N VAL A 131 -10.47 16.78 1.50
CA VAL A 131 -9.91 15.54 0.96
C VAL A 131 -8.51 15.79 0.44
N THR A 132 -7.55 15.08 1.02
CA THR A 132 -6.15 15.05 0.58
C THR A 132 -5.89 13.77 -0.20
N ILE A 133 -5.51 13.90 -1.46
CA ILE A 133 -5.03 12.79 -2.29
C ILE A 133 -3.52 12.89 -2.40
N THR A 134 -2.79 11.99 -1.76
CA THR A 134 -1.32 11.93 -1.86
C THR A 134 -0.91 10.88 -2.88
N VAL A 135 -0.07 11.26 -3.85
CA VAL A 135 0.44 10.35 -4.88
C VAL A 135 1.96 10.22 -4.81
N PHE A 136 2.44 9.01 -4.57
CA PHE A 136 3.84 8.64 -4.74
C PHE A 136 4.10 8.25 -6.18
N SER A 137 4.97 8.99 -6.86
CA SER A 137 5.02 9.01 -8.32
C SER A 137 6.44 9.14 -8.89
N ASP A 138 6.57 8.78 -10.15
CA ASP A 138 7.79 8.82 -10.95
C ASP A 138 7.48 9.31 -12.37
N PHE A 139 8.17 10.37 -12.81
CA PHE A 139 7.97 11.00 -14.11
C PHE A 139 8.28 10.11 -15.33
N GLN A 140 9.03 9.02 -15.16
CA GLN A 140 9.27 8.03 -16.22
C GLN A 140 8.34 6.82 -16.15
N CYS A 141 7.44 6.74 -15.16
CA CYS A 141 6.48 5.65 -15.04
C CYS A 141 5.23 5.93 -15.88
N THR A 142 4.97 5.10 -16.89
CA THR A 142 3.78 5.21 -17.73
C THR A 142 2.47 5.09 -16.94
N GLY A 143 2.46 4.28 -15.88
CA GLY A 143 1.31 4.20 -14.97
C GLY A 143 1.07 5.50 -14.21
N CYS A 144 2.13 6.20 -13.83
CA CYS A 144 2.05 7.50 -13.16
C CYS A 144 1.48 8.58 -14.07
N ALA A 145 1.88 8.63 -15.34
CA ALA A 145 1.30 9.56 -16.31
C ALA A 145 -0.22 9.36 -16.45
N ARG A 146 -0.67 8.09 -16.54
CA ARG A 146 -2.12 7.76 -16.60
C ARG A 146 -2.86 8.11 -15.31
N ALA A 147 -2.21 7.94 -14.16
CA ALA A 147 -2.78 8.31 -12.88
C ALA A 147 -2.89 9.83 -12.74
N ALA A 148 -1.90 10.60 -13.21
CA ALA A 148 -1.95 12.05 -13.25
C ALA A 148 -3.14 12.54 -14.08
N GLU A 149 -3.37 11.97 -15.28
CA GLU A 149 -4.54 12.28 -16.10
C GLU A 149 -5.87 12.00 -15.38
N ALA A 150 -6.00 10.84 -14.73
CA ALA A 150 -7.20 10.50 -13.97
C ALA A 150 -7.42 11.43 -12.77
N LEU A 151 -6.35 11.81 -12.06
CA LEU A 151 -6.40 12.75 -10.96
C LEU A 151 -6.81 14.15 -11.42
N ASP A 152 -6.31 14.61 -12.58
CA ASP A 152 -6.67 15.92 -13.14
C ASP A 152 -8.14 15.99 -13.56
N GLN A 153 -8.68 14.91 -14.15
CA GLN A 153 -10.11 14.82 -14.47
C GLN A 153 -10.96 15.01 -13.21
N VAL A 154 -10.62 14.31 -12.13
CA VAL A 154 -11.40 14.39 -10.88
C VAL A 154 -11.15 15.73 -10.16
N GLN A 155 -9.94 16.27 -10.18
CA GLN A 155 -9.65 17.56 -9.55
C GLN A 155 -10.43 18.70 -10.20
N ALA A 156 -10.67 18.65 -11.52
CA ALA A 156 -11.49 19.65 -12.20
C ALA A 156 -12.92 19.70 -11.65
N ASP A 157 -13.50 18.55 -11.32
CA ASP A 157 -14.87 18.43 -10.80
C ASP A 157 -14.96 18.70 -9.29
N TYR A 158 -13.87 18.50 -8.54
CA TYR A 158 -13.82 18.59 -7.07
C TYR A 158 -12.78 19.61 -6.55
N SER A 159 -12.54 20.69 -7.31
CA SER A 159 -11.42 21.62 -7.08
C SER A 159 -11.37 22.28 -5.68
N GLU A 160 -12.53 22.49 -5.05
CA GLU A 160 -12.67 23.02 -3.69
C GLU A 160 -12.60 21.94 -2.61
N ASP A 161 -12.99 20.71 -2.96
CA ASP A 161 -13.10 19.59 -2.02
C ASP A 161 -11.82 18.75 -1.93
N VAL A 162 -10.98 18.81 -2.97
CA VAL A 162 -9.81 17.95 -3.16
C VAL A 162 -8.54 18.77 -3.35
N LYS A 163 -7.50 18.42 -2.58
CA LYS A 163 -6.11 18.77 -2.87
C LYS A 163 -5.28 17.55 -3.22
N ILE A 164 -4.47 17.68 -4.25
CA ILE A 164 -3.52 16.64 -4.66
C ILE A 164 -2.14 17.02 -4.14
N VAL A 165 -1.48 16.09 -3.48
CA VAL A 165 -0.12 16.23 -2.97
C VAL A 165 0.80 15.27 -3.72
N PHE A 166 1.85 15.81 -4.34
CA PHE A 166 2.84 15.00 -5.04
C PHE A 166 3.99 14.60 -4.10
N LYS A 167 4.36 13.31 -4.12
CA LYS A 167 5.52 12.76 -3.41
C LYS A 167 6.41 12.02 -4.40
N HIS A 168 7.71 12.29 -4.35
CA HIS A 168 8.65 11.68 -5.29
C HIS A 168 9.00 10.25 -4.86
N TYR A 169 8.82 9.29 -5.77
CA TYR A 169 9.32 7.92 -5.61
C TYR A 169 9.97 7.42 -6.90
N PRO A 170 11.13 8.01 -7.28
CA PRO A 170 11.83 7.64 -8.51
C PRO A 170 12.32 6.19 -8.46
N LEU A 171 11.90 5.39 -9.44
CA LEU A 171 12.21 3.98 -9.53
C LEU A 171 13.65 3.77 -10.02
N ARG A 172 14.36 2.81 -9.40
CA ARG A 172 15.77 2.51 -9.71
C ARG A 172 16.04 2.15 -11.18
N GLY A 173 15.06 1.61 -11.89
CA GLY A 173 15.17 1.23 -13.29
C GLY A 173 15.00 2.39 -14.28
N HIS A 174 14.60 3.57 -13.82
CA HIS A 174 14.32 4.73 -14.65
C HIS A 174 15.51 5.69 -14.63
N ARG A 175 16.22 5.76 -15.77
CA ARG A 175 17.52 6.44 -15.93
C ARG A 175 17.56 7.89 -15.43
N TYR A 176 16.48 8.63 -15.63
CA TYR A 176 16.35 10.05 -15.35
C TYR A 176 15.33 10.36 -14.25
N ALA A 177 14.68 9.37 -13.63
CA ALA A 177 13.62 9.62 -12.64
C ALA A 177 14.08 10.50 -11.46
N VAL A 178 15.27 10.24 -10.91
CA VAL A 178 15.84 11.06 -9.83
C VAL A 178 16.13 12.49 -10.32
N LYS A 179 16.69 12.64 -11.52
CA LYS A 179 17.02 13.96 -12.09
C LYS A 179 15.75 14.76 -12.41
N ALA A 180 14.71 14.10 -12.92
CA ALA A 180 13.41 14.70 -13.16
C ALA A 180 12.74 15.14 -11.86
N ALA A 181 12.83 14.33 -10.79
CA ALA A 181 12.32 14.69 -9.47
C ALA A 181 13.03 15.94 -8.90
N ILE A 182 14.36 16.00 -8.99
CA ILE A 182 15.15 17.17 -8.56
C ILE A 182 14.77 18.41 -9.39
N ALA A 183 14.68 18.28 -10.72
CA ALA A 183 14.31 19.39 -11.60
C ALA A 183 12.89 19.92 -11.33
N ALA A 184 11.93 19.02 -11.09
CA ALA A 184 10.58 19.42 -10.71
C ALA A 184 10.56 20.21 -9.40
N MET A 185 11.38 19.81 -8.42
CA MET A 185 11.51 20.56 -7.15
C MET A 185 12.25 21.89 -7.33
N ALA A 186 13.22 21.99 -8.24
CA ALA A 186 13.82 23.28 -8.59
C ALA A 186 12.78 24.23 -9.24
N ALA A 187 11.88 23.70 -10.06
CA ALA A 187 10.73 24.46 -10.57
C ALA A 187 9.69 24.79 -9.47
N HIS A 188 9.55 23.93 -8.45
CA HIS A 188 8.68 24.18 -7.30
C HIS A 188 9.09 25.41 -6.50
N GLU A 189 10.40 25.64 -6.33
CA GLU A 189 10.93 26.85 -5.65
C GLU A 189 10.61 28.15 -6.41
N GLN A 190 10.07 28.05 -7.62
CA GLN A 190 9.63 29.16 -8.46
C GLN A 190 8.12 29.10 -8.75
N ASP A 191 7.33 28.35 -7.95
CA ASP A 191 5.88 28.19 -8.08
C ASP A 191 5.41 27.53 -9.39
N MET A 192 6.32 26.85 -10.11
CA MET A 192 6.07 26.29 -11.45
C MET A 192 6.03 24.76 -11.47
N PHE A 193 5.90 24.12 -10.29
CA PHE A 193 5.91 22.65 -10.18
C PHE A 193 4.92 21.98 -11.11
N TRP A 194 3.63 22.38 -11.10
CA TRP A 194 2.58 21.67 -11.83
C TRP A 194 2.71 21.80 -13.35
N LEU A 195 3.11 22.99 -13.84
CA LEU A 195 3.39 23.17 -15.27
C LEU A 195 4.63 22.36 -15.71
N TYR A 196 5.66 22.31 -14.87
CA TYR A 196 6.84 21.49 -15.13
C TYR A 196 6.51 19.99 -15.08
N HIS A 197 5.72 19.57 -14.10
CA HIS A 197 5.20 18.22 -13.88
C HIS A 197 4.44 17.69 -15.10
N ASP A 198 3.53 18.48 -15.65
CA ASP A 198 2.71 18.07 -16.78
C ASP A 198 3.59 17.82 -18.02
N ILE A 199 4.54 18.72 -18.30
CA ILE A 199 5.49 18.55 -19.40
C ILE A 199 6.41 17.35 -19.17
N LEU A 200 6.86 17.10 -17.93
CA LEU A 200 7.66 15.91 -17.62
C LEU A 200 6.92 14.60 -17.93
N PHE A 201 5.63 14.53 -17.62
CA PHE A 201 4.82 13.36 -17.93
C PHE A 201 4.56 13.19 -19.43
N ASP A 202 4.40 14.29 -20.16
CA ASP A 202 4.30 14.27 -21.63
C ASP A 202 5.58 13.73 -22.30
N GLU A 203 6.75 14.07 -21.76
CA GLU A 203 8.04 13.56 -22.24
C GLU A 203 8.27 12.09 -21.85
N GLY A 204 7.93 11.73 -20.61
CA GLY A 204 7.99 10.37 -20.07
C GLY A 204 9.34 9.68 -20.28
N LEU A 205 9.37 8.62 -21.10
CA LEU A 205 10.60 7.84 -21.36
C LEU A 205 11.62 8.59 -22.22
N ASN A 206 11.23 9.68 -22.90
CA ASN A 206 12.14 10.48 -23.74
C ASN A 206 12.94 11.51 -22.95
N LEU A 207 12.72 11.61 -21.63
CA LEU A 207 13.46 12.52 -20.76
C LEU A 207 14.97 12.32 -20.90
N THR A 208 15.69 13.44 -20.88
CA THR A 208 17.15 13.52 -20.80
C THR A 208 17.51 14.72 -19.95
N GLU A 209 18.74 14.80 -19.45
CA GLU A 209 19.21 15.98 -18.72
C GLU A 209 19.05 17.27 -19.49
N LYS A 210 19.42 17.27 -20.78
CA LYS A 210 19.24 18.42 -21.66
C LYS A 210 17.77 18.83 -21.71
N ARG A 211 16.86 17.85 -21.82
CA ARG A 211 15.43 18.13 -21.90
C ARG A 211 14.88 18.75 -20.62
N LEU A 212 15.40 18.38 -19.45
CA LEU A 212 15.01 19.00 -18.17
C LEU A 212 15.31 20.51 -18.20
N THR A 213 16.52 20.90 -18.56
CA THR A 213 16.89 22.32 -18.67
C THR A 213 16.05 23.04 -19.74
N GLU A 214 15.81 22.43 -20.91
CA GLU A 214 14.98 23.01 -21.96
C GLU A 214 13.51 23.24 -21.53
N ILE A 215 12.96 22.41 -20.63
CA ILE A 215 11.61 22.62 -20.08
C ILE A 215 11.61 23.83 -19.14
N ALA A 216 12.64 23.98 -18.30
CA ALA A 216 12.79 25.15 -17.44
C ALA A 216 12.87 26.45 -18.26
N GLU A 217 13.65 26.45 -19.33
CA GLU A 217 13.75 27.57 -20.27
C GLU A 217 12.41 27.86 -20.96
N LEU A 218 11.70 26.82 -21.41
CA LEU A 218 10.38 26.95 -22.04
C LEU A 218 9.35 27.61 -21.11
N LEU A 219 9.41 27.30 -19.82
CA LEU A 219 8.56 27.89 -18.79
C LEU A 219 9.03 29.28 -18.32
N ASN A 220 10.09 29.82 -18.92
CA ASN A 220 10.73 31.09 -18.56
C ASN A 220 11.13 31.16 -17.07
N LEU A 221 11.62 30.04 -16.52
CA LEU A 221 12.16 30.04 -15.17
C LEU A 221 13.42 30.92 -15.10
N ASP A 222 13.71 31.46 -13.91
CA ASP A 222 15.01 32.03 -13.63
C ASP A 222 16.03 30.88 -13.63
N MET A 223 16.86 30.85 -14.67
CA MET A 223 17.81 29.76 -14.89
C MET A 223 18.96 29.78 -13.89
N GLU A 224 19.33 30.94 -13.33
CA GLU A 224 20.35 30.99 -12.27
C GLU A 224 19.81 30.34 -10.99
N LYS A 225 18.57 30.69 -10.62
CA LYS A 225 17.89 30.07 -9.47
C LYS A 225 17.60 28.58 -9.71
N PHE A 226 17.14 28.21 -10.90
CA PHE A 226 16.86 26.82 -11.24
C PHE A 226 18.11 25.95 -11.13
N GLU A 227 19.24 26.37 -11.71
CA GLU A 227 20.50 25.62 -11.63
C GLU A 227 21.04 25.55 -10.19
N HIS A 228 20.91 26.64 -9.42
CA HIS A 228 21.22 26.63 -8.00
C HIS A 228 20.41 25.55 -7.25
N ASP A 229 19.09 25.57 -7.38
CA ASP A 229 18.19 24.67 -6.65
C ASP A 229 18.27 23.22 -7.17
N TYR A 230 18.58 23.03 -8.46
CA TYR A 230 18.84 21.72 -9.06
C TYR A 230 20.09 21.04 -8.48
N HIS A 231 21.13 21.83 -8.16
CA HIS A 231 22.37 21.34 -7.58
C HIS A 231 22.41 21.40 -6.04
N ALA A 232 21.39 21.97 -5.40
CA ALA A 232 21.31 22.11 -3.95
C ALA A 232 21.19 20.74 -3.25
N PRO A 233 22.05 20.44 -2.24
CA PRO A 233 21.93 19.24 -1.43
C PRO A 233 20.55 19.09 -0.78
N GLU A 234 19.92 20.20 -0.41
CA GLU A 234 18.62 20.27 0.24
C GLU A 234 17.51 19.71 -0.67
N THR A 235 17.58 19.95 -1.98
CA THR A 235 16.63 19.41 -2.96
C THR A 235 16.74 17.89 -3.03
N VAL A 236 17.96 17.36 -3.08
CA VAL A 236 18.22 15.91 -3.06
C VAL A 236 17.70 15.28 -1.75
N ASP A 237 17.89 15.95 -0.62
CA ASP A 237 17.43 15.46 0.67
C ASP A 237 15.90 15.45 0.80
N ARG A 238 15.18 16.37 0.14
CA ARG A 238 13.71 16.29 0.04
C ARG A 238 13.27 15.02 -0.70
N ILE A 239 13.88 14.71 -1.84
CA ILE A 239 13.58 13.46 -2.58
C ILE A 239 13.87 12.23 -1.73
N ARG A 240 14.98 12.22 -0.98
CA ARG A 240 15.31 11.12 -0.06
C ARG A 240 14.29 10.96 1.06
N LYS A 241 13.77 12.06 1.60
CA LYS A 241 12.72 12.04 2.63
C LYS A 241 11.42 11.45 2.09
N ASP A 242 11.01 11.82 0.88
CA ASP A 242 9.83 11.22 0.24
C ASP A 242 10.00 9.72 0.03
N ILE A 243 11.18 9.27 -0.44
CA ILE A 243 11.48 7.83 -0.60
C ILE A 243 11.46 7.10 0.74
N ALA A 244 12.07 7.68 1.79
CA ALA A 244 12.12 7.05 3.11
C ALA A 244 10.71 6.93 3.72
N GLU A 245 9.88 7.96 3.56
CA GLU A 245 8.49 7.93 3.99
C GLU A 245 7.69 6.89 3.21
N ALA A 246 7.83 6.83 1.89
CA ALA A 246 7.20 5.81 1.05
C ALA A 246 7.52 4.39 1.54
N VAL A 247 8.79 4.10 1.81
CA VAL A 247 9.24 2.80 2.36
C VAL A 247 8.61 2.53 3.73
N ALA A 248 8.60 3.51 4.63
CA ALA A 248 7.99 3.38 5.96
C ALA A 248 6.47 3.12 5.88
N LEU A 249 5.81 3.64 4.85
CA LEU A 249 4.39 3.43 4.59
C LEU A 249 4.08 2.10 3.89
N GLY A 250 5.11 1.38 3.42
CA GLY A 250 4.98 0.12 2.67
C GLY A 250 4.69 0.32 1.18
N VAL A 251 5.03 1.49 0.63
CA VAL A 251 4.96 1.76 -0.82
C VAL A 251 6.08 0.99 -1.51
N ASP A 252 5.73 0.07 -2.39
CA ASP A 252 6.64 -0.81 -3.12
C ASP A 252 6.69 -0.53 -4.64
N GLY A 253 5.86 0.40 -5.12
CA GLY A 253 5.81 0.79 -6.53
C GLY A 253 5.05 2.08 -6.79
N THR A 254 5.02 2.49 -8.06
CA THR A 254 4.30 3.69 -8.52
C THR A 254 3.35 3.37 -9.68
N PRO A 255 2.22 4.09 -9.81
CA PRO A 255 1.71 5.05 -8.84
C PRO A 255 1.20 4.35 -7.57
N THR A 256 1.41 4.96 -6.42
CA THR A 256 0.69 4.59 -5.19
C THR A 256 -0.05 5.81 -4.66
N ILE A 257 -1.37 5.69 -4.50
CA ILE A 257 -2.25 6.80 -4.16
C ILE A 257 -2.92 6.53 -2.82
N PHE A 258 -2.99 7.56 -1.97
CA PHE A 258 -3.73 7.55 -0.72
C PHE A 258 -4.79 8.65 -0.73
N VAL A 259 -6.00 8.35 -0.25
CA VAL A 259 -7.07 9.33 -0.02
C VAL A 259 -7.28 9.44 1.50
N ASN A 260 -6.98 10.60 2.08
CA ASN A 260 -6.97 10.83 3.53
C ASN A 260 -6.21 9.73 4.29
N GLY A 261 -5.03 9.34 3.76
CA GLY A 261 -4.18 8.30 4.34
C GLY A 261 -4.64 6.86 4.06
N SER A 262 -5.82 6.64 3.48
CA SER A 262 -6.27 5.31 3.07
C SER A 262 -5.75 4.95 1.69
N LEU A 263 -5.14 3.78 1.55
CA LEU A 263 -4.63 3.30 0.26
C LEU A 263 -5.75 3.14 -0.78
N LEU A 264 -5.58 3.77 -1.93
CA LEU A 264 -6.49 3.66 -3.07
C LEU A 264 -5.95 2.61 -4.05
N ARG A 265 -6.76 1.58 -4.30
CA ARG A 265 -6.41 0.48 -5.23
C ARG A 265 -6.92 0.72 -6.64
N ASP A 266 -8.13 1.27 -6.75
CA ASP A 266 -8.75 1.63 -8.01
C ASP A 266 -8.51 3.11 -8.26
N TRP A 267 -7.52 3.40 -9.10
CA TRP A 267 -7.12 4.75 -9.46
C TRP A 267 -7.70 5.18 -10.83
N THR A 268 -8.73 4.48 -11.30
CA THR A 268 -9.57 5.02 -12.38
C THR A 268 -10.36 6.24 -11.88
N PRO A 269 -10.85 7.13 -12.77
CA PRO A 269 -11.65 8.28 -12.36
C PRO A 269 -12.83 7.91 -11.44
N ASP A 270 -13.59 6.86 -11.78
CA ASP A 270 -14.70 6.34 -10.95
C ASP A 270 -14.23 5.80 -9.59
N GLY A 271 -13.08 5.13 -9.55
CA GLY A 271 -12.47 4.66 -8.30
C GLY A 271 -12.04 5.81 -7.37
N ILE A 272 -11.42 6.85 -7.94
CA ILE A 272 -11.01 8.05 -7.22
C ILE A 272 -12.26 8.79 -6.71
N GLU A 273 -13.26 9.00 -7.55
CA GLU A 273 -14.52 9.66 -7.18
C GLU A 273 -15.22 8.94 -6.02
N LYS A 274 -15.36 7.61 -6.11
CA LYS A 274 -15.94 6.81 -5.01
C LYS A 274 -15.16 6.97 -3.70
N ALA A 275 -13.83 7.06 -3.78
CA ALA A 275 -13.00 7.27 -2.60
C ALA A 275 -13.17 8.67 -1.99
N ILE A 276 -13.30 9.70 -2.82
CA ILE A 276 -13.61 11.08 -2.38
C ILE A 276 -14.96 11.12 -1.67
N LEU A 277 -16.03 10.63 -2.32
CA LEU A 277 -17.37 10.60 -1.75
C LEU A 277 -17.43 9.82 -0.43
N TYR A 278 -16.71 8.69 -0.37
CA TYR A 278 -16.56 7.93 0.86
C TYR A 278 -15.85 8.73 1.97
N ALA A 279 -14.76 9.43 1.63
CA ALA A 279 -14.01 10.25 2.57
C ALA A 279 -14.86 11.40 3.12
N MET A 280 -15.56 12.14 2.26
CA MET A 280 -16.46 13.24 2.64
C MET A 280 -17.60 12.72 3.53
N GLY A 281 -18.29 11.65 3.14
CA GLY A 281 -19.38 11.08 3.95
C GLY A 281 -18.91 10.53 5.31
N LYS A 282 -17.66 10.06 5.42
CA LYS A 282 -17.06 9.68 6.72
C LYS A 282 -16.85 10.90 7.61
N MET A 283 -16.34 12.00 7.04
CA MET A 283 -16.11 13.26 7.76
C MET A 283 -17.43 13.86 8.26
N GLU A 284 -18.48 13.84 7.45
CA GLU A 284 -19.82 14.30 7.86
C GLU A 284 -20.35 13.52 9.07
N LYS A 285 -20.22 12.18 9.06
CA LYS A 285 -20.62 11.34 10.19
C LYS A 285 -19.82 11.64 11.45
N GLN A 286 -18.50 11.85 11.31
CA GLN A 286 -17.63 12.21 12.42
C GLN A 286 -17.98 13.59 12.99
N ALA A 287 -18.23 14.58 12.13
CA ALA A 287 -18.68 15.91 12.53
C ALA A 287 -20.04 15.85 13.25
N ALA A 288 -20.99 15.05 12.75
CA ALA A 288 -22.28 14.84 13.41
C ALA A 288 -22.12 14.20 14.80
N GLN A 289 -21.22 13.23 14.95
CA GLN A 289 -20.90 12.60 16.24
C GLN A 289 -20.20 13.56 17.21
N ALA A 290 -19.27 14.39 16.73
CA ALA A 290 -18.61 15.39 17.56
C ALA A 290 -19.61 16.45 18.07
N ARG A 291 -20.52 16.90 17.18
CA ARG A 291 -21.62 17.81 17.54
C ARG A 291 -22.56 17.18 18.58
N SER A 292 -22.95 15.92 18.41
CA SER A 292 -23.80 15.23 19.39
C SER A 292 -23.11 14.96 20.73
N ALA A 293 -21.77 14.89 20.74
CA ALA A 293 -20.96 14.79 21.95
C ALA A 293 -20.66 16.15 22.62
N GLY A 294 -21.15 17.27 22.07
CA GLY A 294 -20.90 18.61 22.60
C GLY A 294 -19.47 19.12 22.40
N ILE A 295 -18.71 18.53 21.48
CA ILE A 295 -17.36 18.95 21.13
C ILE A 295 -17.47 20.04 20.06
N SER A 296 -17.11 21.28 20.41
CA SER A 296 -17.07 22.38 19.45
C SER A 296 -16.01 22.12 18.37
N PRO A 297 -16.30 22.33 17.07
CA PRO A 297 -15.31 22.21 16.00
C PRO A 297 -14.17 23.25 16.11
N GLU A 298 -14.41 24.36 16.81
CA GLU A 298 -13.45 25.45 16.97
C GLU A 298 -12.76 25.34 18.33
N GLY A 299 -11.53 24.85 18.29
CA GLY A 299 -10.72 24.58 19.47
C GLY A 299 -9.23 24.46 19.14
N ARG A 300 -8.70 25.37 18.33
CA ARG A 300 -7.33 25.91 18.39
C ARG A 300 -7.14 27.01 17.37
#